data_AF-A0A318MUU8-F1
#
_entry.id   AF-A0A318MUU8-F1
#
_cell.length_a   1.000
_cell.length_b   1.000
_cell.length_c   1.000
_cell.angle_alpha   90.00
_cell.angle_beta   90.00
_cell.angle_gamma   90.00
#
_symmetry.space_group_name_H-M   'P 1'
#
loop_
_entity.id
_entity.type
_entity.pdbx_description
1 polymer ?
#
loop_
_entity_poly.entity_id
_entity_poly.type
_entity_poly.pdbx_seq_one_letter_code
_entity_poly.pdbx_strand_id
1 'polypeptide(L)' 'MDGDIFHNTTGVLPTAPSRIWYEADIGLSNTMSRSNQQGTRLLYSNDGLLYITTDHYKTATQIGRWK' A
#
# COMPACT_ATOMS: atom_id res chain seq x y z
N MET A 1 1.40 -9.00 -10.18
CA MET A 1 2.10 -7.99 -10.99
C MET A 1 2.26 -6.81 -10.06
N ASP A 2 3.42 -6.16 -10.00
CA ASP A 2 3.60 -4.98 -9.12
C ASP A 2 2.84 -3.78 -9.72
N GLY A 3 2.15 -3.00 -8.87
CA GLY A 3 1.44 -1.78 -9.27
C GLY A 3 -0.04 -1.93 -9.57
N ASP A 4 -0.70 -2.96 -9.04
CA ASP A 4 -2.15 -3.12 -9.20
C ASP A 4 -2.92 -1.96 -8.52
N ILE A 5 -4.09 -1.62 -9.08
CA ILE A 5 -4.95 -0.56 -8.52
C ILE A 5 -5.52 -1.05 -7.19
N PHE A 6 -5.22 -0.32 -6.12
CA PHE A 6 -5.81 -0.54 -4.81
C PHE A 6 -7.16 0.19 -4.74
N HIS A 7 -8.26 -0.56 -4.74
CA HIS A 7 -9.60 0.04 -4.75
C HIS A 7 -10.02 0.70 -3.43
N ASN A 8 -9.24 0.54 -2.35
CA ASN A 8 -9.53 1.10 -1.01
C ASN A 8 -10.98 0.85 -0.54
N THR A 9 -11.51 -0.35 -0.80
CA THR A 9 -12.91 -0.73 -0.49
C THR A 9 -13.21 -0.70 1.01
N THR A 10 -12.19 -0.88 1.85
CA THR A 10 -12.28 -0.80 3.31
C THR A 10 -12.23 0.64 3.84
N GLY A 11 -11.89 1.62 3.01
CA GLY A 11 -11.78 3.02 3.42
C GLY A 11 -10.61 3.32 4.37
N VAL A 12 -9.58 2.46 4.41
CA VAL A 12 -8.40 2.65 5.27
C VAL A 12 -7.56 3.86 4.85
N LEU A 13 -7.65 4.27 3.58
CA LEU A 13 -6.98 5.45 3.04
C LEU A 13 -7.97 6.61 2.77
N PRO A 14 -7.50 7.86 2.80
CA PRO A 14 -8.34 9.01 2.49
C PRO A 14 -8.77 9.00 1.01
N THR A 15 -10.06 9.13 0.76
CA THR A 15 -10.63 9.28 -0.58
C THR A 15 -10.62 10.75 -1.01
N ALA A 16 -10.42 10.99 -2.31
CA ALA A 16 -10.56 12.31 -2.92
C ALA A 16 -10.99 12.16 -4.39
N PRO A 17 -11.65 13.16 -4.98
CA PRO A 17 -12.00 13.13 -6.40
C PRO A 17 -10.76 12.89 -7.26
N SER A 18 -10.85 11.97 -8.21
CA SER A 18 -9.76 11.58 -9.11
C SER A 18 -8.49 11.01 -8.44
N ARG A 19 -8.54 10.69 -7.13
CA ARG A 19 -7.46 9.97 -6.46
C ARG A 19 -7.52 8.49 -6.80
N ILE A 20 -6.42 7.97 -7.31
CA ILE A 20 -6.21 6.55 -7.58
C ILE A 20 -5.11 6.07 -6.66
N TRP A 21 -5.34 4.95 -6.00
CA TRP A 21 -4.37 4.27 -5.17
C TRP A 21 -3.77 3.09 -5.92
N TYR A 22 -2.49 2.89 -5.70
CA TYR A 22 -1.71 1.79 -6.21
C TYR A 22 -1.02 1.09 -5.05
N GLU A 23 -0.75 -0.19 -5.21
CA GLU A 23 0.00 -0.97 -4.25
C GLU A 23 1.26 -1.60 -4.85
N ALA A 24 2.29 -1.68 -4.03
CA ALA A 24 3.51 -2.42 -4.32
C ALA A 24 3.89 -3.28 -3.11
N ASP A 25 4.31 -4.51 -3.37
CA ASP A 25 4.82 -5.39 -2.33
C ASP A 25 6.22 -4.91 -1.90
N ILE A 26 6.42 -4.64 -0.61
CA ILE A 26 7.71 -4.17 -0.06
C ILE A 26 8.16 -5.04 1.11
N GLY A 27 9.45 -4.96 1.46
CA GLY A 27 9.99 -5.73 2.58
C GLY A 27 10.00 -7.24 2.34
N LEU A 28 9.97 -7.66 1.07
CA LEU A 28 10.06 -9.06 0.68
C LEU A 28 11.43 -9.61 1.10
N SER A 29 11.44 -10.58 2.01
CA SER A 29 12.67 -11.27 2.39
C SER A 29 12.89 -12.47 1.47
N ASN A 30 13.99 -12.46 0.72
CA ASN A 30 14.32 -13.52 -0.23
C ASN A 30 14.71 -14.84 0.46
N THR A 31 14.86 -14.85 1.79
CA THR A 31 15.14 -16.03 2.61
C THR A 31 13.88 -16.65 3.22
N MET A 32 12.70 -16.05 2.99
CA MET A 32 11.44 -16.46 3.61
C MET A 32 10.37 -16.75 2.54
N SER A 33 9.72 -17.91 2.65
CA SER A 33 8.61 -18.27 1.76
C SER A 33 7.52 -17.19 1.74
N ARG A 34 6.95 -16.90 0.57
CA ARG A 34 5.91 -15.86 0.40
C ARG A 34 4.78 -15.93 1.44
N SER A 35 4.37 -17.14 1.81
CA SER A 35 3.30 -17.38 2.80
C SER A 35 3.63 -16.95 4.22
N ASN A 36 4.92 -16.78 4.55
CA ASN A 36 5.39 -16.36 5.88
C ASN A 36 5.79 -14.88 5.93
N GLN A 37 5.75 -14.17 4.81
CA GLN A 37 6.07 -12.75 4.77
C GLN A 37 4.89 -11.97 5.36
N GLN A 38 5.17 -10.90 6.11
CA GLN A 38 4.15 -10.11 6.81
C GLN A 38 3.15 -9.38 5.88
N GLY A 39 3.28 -9.55 4.56
CA GLY A 39 2.40 -8.90 3.59
C GLY A 39 2.51 -7.37 3.63
N THR A 40 3.71 -6.86 3.90
CA THR A 40 3.93 -5.41 3.95
C THR A 40 3.79 -4.81 2.56
N ARG A 41 2.90 -3.83 2.42
CA ARG A 41 2.63 -3.17 1.15
C ARG A 41 2.79 -1.67 1.27
N LEU A 42 3.40 -1.08 0.25
CA LEU A 42 3.42 0.35 0.02
C LEU A 42 2.17 0.72 -0.76
N LEU A 43 1.42 1.69 -0.24
CA LEU A 43 0.24 2.26 -0.87
C LEU A 43 0.58 3.69 -1.30
N TYR A 44 0.55 3.97 -2.59
CA TYR A 44 0.87 5.29 -3.12
C TYR A 44 -0.24 5.80 -4.02
N SER A 45 -0.48 7.10 -3.99
CA SER A 45 -1.50 7.72 -4.83
C SER A 45 -0.91 8.50 -6.00
N ASN A 46 -1.73 8.66 -7.05
CA ASN A 46 -1.41 9.52 -8.20
C ASN A 46 -1.23 11.00 -7.85
N ASP A 47 -1.80 11.45 -6.73
CA ASP A 47 -1.71 12.83 -6.23
C ASP A 47 -0.59 13.03 -5.19
N GLY A 48 0.27 12.03 -4.97
CA GLY A 48 1.53 12.21 -4.24
C GLY A 48 1.57 11.64 -2.83
N LEU A 49 0.52 11.01 -2.31
CA LEU A 49 0.51 10.45 -0.96
C LEU A 49 1.22 9.10 -0.89
N LEU A 50 1.88 8.83 0.24
CA LEU A 50 2.51 7.56 0.56
C LEU A 50 2.04 7.03 1.91
N TYR A 51 1.67 5.75 1.92
CA TYR A 51 1.21 5.00 3.08
C TYR A 51 1.84 3.60 3.09
N ILE A 52 2.03 3.01 4.28
CA ILE A 52 2.47 1.62 4.43
C ILE A 52 1.46 0.86 5.28
N THR A 53 1.15 -0.37 4.87
CA THR A 53 0.44 -1.36 5.70
C THR A 53 1.35 -2.55 5.95
N THR A 54 1.37 -3.04 7.19
CA THR A 54 2.12 -4.24 7.63
C THR A 54 1.20 -5.36 8.10
N ASP A 55 -0.11 -5.16 8.01
CA ASP A 55 -1.13 -5.99 8.66
C ASP A 55 -2.27 -6.37 7.70
N HIS A 56 -1.95 -6.50 6.42
CA HIS A 56 -2.90 -6.80 5.34
C HIS A 56 -4.06 -5.79 5.27
N TYR A 57 -3.75 -4.50 5.14
CA TYR A 57 -4.70 -3.39 4.95
C TYR A 57 -5.65 -3.14 6.14
N LYS A 58 -5.38 -3.70 7.33
CA LYS A 58 -6.16 -3.39 8.53
C LYS A 58 -5.84 -1.98 9.03
N THR A 59 -4.56 -1.60 8.97
CA THR A 59 -4.11 -0.25 9.26
C THR A 59 -3.18 0.23 8.16
N ALA A 60 -3.18 1.55 7.94
CA ALA A 60 -2.27 2.21 7.03
C ALA A 60 -1.62 3.38 7.76
N THR A 61 -0.29 3.40 7.77
CA THR A 61 0.50 4.48 8.36
C THR A 61 0.95 5.42 7.26
N GLN A 62 0.62 6.71 7.37
CA GLN A 62 1.12 7.71 6.44
C GLN A 62 2.62 7.89 6.65
N ILE A 63 3.39 7.76 5.57
CA ILE A 63 4.84 7.95 5.60
C ILE A 63 5.28 9.27 4.97
N GLY A 64 4.41 9.89 4.16
CA GLY A 64 4.67 11.23 3.63
C GLY A 64 3.99 11.52 2.31
N ARG A 65 4.59 12.46 1.57
CA ARG A 65 4.23 12.81 0.19
C ARG A 65 5.48 12.85 -0.68
N TRP A 66 5.37 12.38 -1.92
CA TRP A 66 6.45 12.38 -2.90
C TRP A 66 6.34 13.48 -3.96
N LYS A 67 5.29 14.30 -3.87
CA LYS A 67 4.98 15.40 -4.80
C LYS A 67 4.70 16.69 -4.03
#